data_AF-T0ZIN4-F1
#
_entry.id   AF-T0ZIN4-F1
#
_cell.length_a   1.000
_cell.length_b   1.000
_cell.length_c   1.000
_cell.angle_alpha   90.00
_cell.angle_beta   90.00
_cell.angle_gamma   90.00
#
_symmetry.space_group_name_H-M   'P 1'
#
loop_
_entity.id
_entity.type
_entity.pdbx_description
1 polymer ?
#
loop_
_entity_poly.entity_id
_entity_poly.type
_entity_poly.pdbx_seq_one_letter_code
_entity_poly.pdbx_strand_id
1 'polypeptide(L)'
;MRDRYGAMASPSLRLRFHTQTAGVSLAAQQPEVNLARVAIEALAGVLGGTQSLHTDSYDEALALPTERAARLALRTQQVIAEETGVAHVADPLGGSWFVESLTDELEAQAEGMLSHITVAGSGS
;
A
#
# COMPACT_ATOMS: atom_id res chain seq x y z
N MET A 1 19.08 6.03 4.07
CA MET A 1 19.19 7.28 4.87
C MET A 1 20.41 7.29 5.77
N ARG A 2 20.54 6.34 6.71
CA ARG A 2 21.72 6.22 7.58
C ARG A 2 23.02 6.03 6.79
N ASP A 3 23.10 4.98 5.99
CA ASP A 3 24.39 4.53 5.45
C ASP A 3 24.87 5.39 4.26
N ARG A 4 23.94 5.81 3.39
CA ARG A 4 24.26 6.69 2.24
C ARG A 4 24.41 8.18 2.60
N TYR A 5 23.65 8.67 3.60
CA TYR A 5 23.55 10.11 3.88
C TYR A 5 23.94 10.51 5.31
N GLY A 6 24.34 9.56 6.17
CA GLY A 6 24.80 9.84 7.53
C GLY A 6 23.71 10.30 8.51
N ALA A 7 22.43 10.03 8.22
CA ALA A 7 21.33 10.46 9.09
C ALA A 7 21.36 9.72 10.45
N MET A 8 21.40 10.48 11.55
CA MET A 8 21.49 9.92 12.92
C MET A 8 20.18 10.02 13.72
N ALA A 9 19.30 10.96 13.37
CA ALA A 9 18.04 11.15 14.09
C ALA A 9 17.04 10.05 13.75
N SER A 10 16.46 9.37 14.75
CA SER A 10 15.50 8.28 14.54
C SER A 10 14.32 8.64 13.64
N PRO A 11 13.72 9.85 13.70
CA PRO A 11 12.67 10.24 12.77
C PRO A 11 13.10 10.24 11.30
N SER A 12 14.36 10.55 11.01
CA SER A 12 14.92 10.57 9.64
C SER A 12 15.11 9.18 9.04
N LEU A 13 15.02 8.13 9.85
CA LEU A 13 15.14 6.74 9.43
C LEU A 13 13.79 6.07 9.22
N ARG A 14 12.69 6.69 9.65
CA ARG A 14 11.34 6.14 9.50
C ARG A 14 10.73 6.61 8.19
N LEU A 15 10.44 5.66 7.30
CA LEU A 15 9.59 5.91 6.14
C LEU A 15 8.14 6.08 6.61
N ARG A 16 7.49 7.14 6.14
CA ARG A 16 6.04 7.32 6.26
C ARG A 16 5.47 7.40 4.86
N PHE A 17 4.37 6.72 4.61
CA PHE A 17 3.78 6.67 3.28
C PHE A 17 2.25 6.71 3.33
N HIS A 18 1.70 7.17 2.21
CA HIS A 18 0.30 7.09 1.88
C HIS A 18 0.11 5.94 0.90
N THR A 19 -0.98 5.20 1.06
CA THR A 19 -1.38 4.15 0.13
C THR A 19 -2.72 4.52 -0.48
N GLN A 20 -2.85 4.31 -1.79
CA GLN A 20 -4.12 4.30 -2.49
C GLN A 20 -4.32 2.91 -3.09
N THR A 21 -5.56 2.42 -3.09
CA THR A 21 -5.92 1.21 -3.84
C THR A 21 -5.71 1.40 -5.34
N ALA A 22 -5.74 0.33 -6.11
CA ALA A 22 -5.31 0.39 -7.50
C ALA A 22 -6.47 0.74 -8.43
N GLY A 23 -6.61 2.01 -8.82
CA GLY A 23 -7.63 2.42 -9.80
C GLY A 23 -7.57 1.63 -11.13
N VAL A 24 -6.38 1.16 -11.53
CA VAL A 24 -6.19 0.31 -12.73
C VAL A 24 -6.74 -1.11 -12.57
N SER A 25 -6.98 -1.59 -11.35
CA SER A 25 -7.58 -2.91 -11.09
C SER A 25 -9.10 -2.89 -11.23
N LEU A 26 -9.72 -1.71 -11.30
CA LEU A 26 -11.17 -1.54 -11.29
C LEU A 26 -11.76 -1.75 -12.68
N ALA A 27 -12.88 -2.48 -12.72
CA ALA A 27 -13.60 -2.75 -13.96
C ALA A 27 -14.85 -1.89 -14.08
N ALA A 28 -15.10 -1.36 -15.28
CA ALA A 28 -16.37 -0.69 -15.62
C ALA A 28 -17.53 -1.70 -15.68
N GLN A 29 -17.25 -2.95 -16.09
CA GLN A 29 -18.22 -4.03 -16.11
C GLN A 29 -18.36 -4.64 -14.72
N GLN A 30 -19.61 -4.79 -14.27
CA GLN A 30 -19.93 -5.28 -12.91
C GLN A 30 -19.19 -4.50 -11.82
N PRO A 31 -19.38 -3.16 -11.76
CA PRO A 31 -18.59 -2.30 -10.89
C PRO A 31 -18.74 -2.65 -9.41
N GLU A 32 -19.82 -3.30 -8.98
CA GLU A 32 -19.99 -3.79 -7.60
C GLU A 32 -18.91 -4.78 -7.18
N VAL A 33 -18.33 -5.54 -8.12
CA VAL A 33 -17.22 -6.48 -7.83
C VAL A 33 -15.96 -5.73 -7.40
N ASN A 34 -15.82 -4.45 -7.77
CA ASN A 34 -14.72 -3.61 -7.33
C ASN A 34 -14.69 -3.42 -5.81
N LEU A 35 -15.84 -3.54 -5.10
CA LEU A 35 -15.86 -3.51 -3.64
C LEU A 35 -14.96 -4.59 -3.03
N ALA A 36 -14.97 -5.80 -3.61
CA ALA A 36 -14.13 -6.90 -3.14
C ALA A 36 -12.65 -6.66 -3.45
N ARG A 37 -12.34 -6.12 -4.64
CA ARG A 37 -10.97 -5.76 -5.05
C ARG A 37 -10.38 -4.74 -4.09
N VAL A 38 -11.08 -3.62 -3.91
CA VAL A 38 -10.69 -2.52 -3.02
C VAL A 38 -10.57 -3.01 -1.57
N ALA A 39 -11.45 -3.90 -1.09
CA ALA A 39 -11.33 -4.44 0.26
C ALA A 39 -10.03 -5.24 0.49
N ILE A 40 -9.63 -6.08 -0.48
CA ILE A 40 -8.38 -6.86 -0.39
C ILE A 40 -7.17 -5.93 -0.46
N GLU A 41 -7.17 -4.96 -1.37
CA GLU A 41 -6.09 -3.99 -1.54
C GLU A 41 -5.95 -3.07 -0.32
N ALA A 42 -7.08 -2.62 0.25
CA ALA A 42 -7.11 -1.84 1.48
C ALA A 42 -6.53 -2.63 2.66
N LEU A 43 -6.92 -3.91 2.79
CA LEU A 43 -6.39 -4.78 3.83
C LEU A 43 -4.87 -4.96 3.66
N ALA A 44 -4.38 -5.16 2.44
CA ALA A 44 -2.95 -5.24 2.17
C ALA A 44 -2.22 -3.95 2.57
N GLY A 45 -2.79 -2.77 2.30
CA GLY A 45 -2.24 -1.49 2.75
C GLY A 45 -2.17 -1.35 4.28
N VAL A 46 -3.19 -1.83 4.99
CA VAL A 46 -3.21 -1.85 6.47
C VAL A 46 -2.17 -2.80 7.03
N LEU A 47 -2.10 -4.04 6.52
CA LEU A 47 -1.11 -5.03 6.94
C LEU A 47 0.32 -4.59 6.63
N GLY A 48 0.54 -3.86 5.54
CA GLY A 48 1.82 -3.25 5.18
C GLY A 48 2.19 -2.02 6.03
N GLY A 49 1.35 -1.60 6.98
CA GLY A 49 1.66 -0.54 7.92
C GLY A 49 1.60 0.88 7.34
N THR A 50 0.66 1.14 6.42
CA THR A 50 0.45 2.50 5.88
C THR A 50 0.02 3.51 6.96
N GLN A 51 0.38 4.78 6.81
CA GLN A 51 -0.04 5.85 7.75
C GLN A 51 -1.33 6.55 7.34
N SER A 52 -1.69 6.46 6.06
CA SER A 52 -2.94 7.00 5.54
C SER A 52 -3.35 6.22 4.32
N LEU A 53 -4.65 5.95 4.19
CA LEU A 53 -5.19 5.08 3.15
C LEU A 53 -6.31 5.79 2.38
N HIS A 54 -6.20 5.79 1.06
CA HIS A 54 -7.31 6.07 0.16
C HIS A 54 -7.84 4.76 -0.41
N THR A 55 -9.15 4.57 -0.30
CA THR A 55 -9.87 3.46 -0.92
C THR A 55 -10.71 4.02 -2.04
N ASP A 56 -10.47 3.52 -3.23
CA ASP A 56 -11.17 3.89 -4.44
C ASP A 56 -12.65 3.50 -4.35
N SER A 57 -13.47 4.23 -5.09
CA SER A 57 -14.91 3.94 -5.13
C SER A 57 -15.22 2.88 -6.17
N TYR A 58 -16.25 2.06 -5.92
CA TYR A 58 -16.55 0.95 -6.83
C TYR A 58 -16.95 1.40 -8.24
N ASP A 59 -17.42 2.63 -8.40
CA ASP A 59 -17.86 3.27 -9.65
C ASP A 59 -16.78 4.13 -10.33
N GLU A 60 -15.55 4.14 -9.81
CA GLU A 60 -14.47 5.04 -10.27
C GLU A 60 -13.99 4.75 -11.70
N ALA A 61 -14.14 3.50 -12.16
CA ALA A 61 -13.90 3.14 -13.55
C ALA A 61 -14.91 3.75 -14.55
N LEU A 62 -16.04 4.29 -14.06
CA LEU A 62 -17.10 4.87 -14.89
C LEU A 62 -17.06 6.41 -14.89
N ALA A 63 -16.93 7.02 -13.72
CA ALA A 63 -16.98 8.45 -13.53
C ALA A 63 -16.40 8.84 -12.16
N LEU A 64 -16.46 10.14 -11.85
CA LEU A 64 -16.23 10.62 -10.48
C LEU A 64 -17.23 9.96 -9.52
N PRO A 65 -16.77 9.64 -8.29
CA PRO A 65 -17.54 8.83 -7.36
C PRO A 65 -18.83 9.52 -6.92
N THR A 66 -19.90 8.73 -6.87
CA THR A 66 -21.14 9.17 -6.23
C THR A 66 -20.98 9.23 -4.71
N GLU A 67 -21.84 9.99 -4.01
CA GLU A 67 -21.82 10.04 -2.54
C GLU A 67 -21.99 8.64 -1.92
N ARG A 68 -22.82 7.80 -2.53
CA ARG A 68 -23.02 6.41 -2.09
C ARG A 68 -21.75 5.58 -2.22
N ALA A 69 -21.06 5.69 -3.36
CA ALA A 69 -19.85 4.93 -3.61
C ALA A 69 -18.69 5.39 -2.71
N ALA A 70 -18.51 6.70 -2.56
CA ALA A 70 -17.54 7.27 -1.62
C ALA A 70 -17.81 6.83 -0.18
N ARG A 71 -19.09 6.80 0.24
CA ARG A 71 -19.48 6.31 1.56
C ARG A 71 -19.13 4.82 1.75
N LEU A 72 -19.36 3.98 0.74
CA LEU A 72 -19.01 2.56 0.81
C LEU A 72 -17.48 2.37 0.89
N ALA A 73 -16.70 3.13 0.13
CA ALA A 73 -15.25 3.11 0.22
C ALA A 73 -14.75 3.46 1.64
N LEU A 74 -15.31 4.51 2.27
CA LEU A 74 -15.04 4.83 3.67
C LEU A 74 -15.44 3.71 4.64
N ARG A 75 -16.58 3.06 4.41
CA ARG A 75 -17.04 1.93 5.24
C ARG A 75 -16.10 0.73 5.12
N THR A 76 -15.51 0.47 3.96
CA THR A 76 -14.49 -0.57 3.79
C THR A 76 -13.31 -0.36 4.76
N GLN A 77 -12.79 0.87 4.88
CA GLN A 77 -11.72 1.17 5.83
C GLN A 77 -12.16 0.95 7.29
N GLN A 78 -13.38 1.36 7.63
CA GLN A 78 -13.92 1.23 8.99
C GLN A 78 -14.12 -0.23 9.40
N VAL A 79 -14.63 -1.08 8.49
CA VAL A 79 -14.74 -2.53 8.74
C VAL A 79 -13.36 -3.13 8.99
N ILE A 80 -12.36 -2.79 8.18
CA ILE A 80 -10.98 -3.28 8.38
C ILE A 80 -10.45 -2.83 9.74
N ALA A 81 -10.58 -1.55 10.07
CA ALA A 81 -10.05 -0.98 11.30
C ALA A 81 -10.72 -1.52 12.56
N GLU A 82 -12.05 -1.64 12.57
CA GLU A 82 -12.84 -1.84 13.79
C GLU A 82 -13.36 -3.28 13.95
N GLU A 83 -13.51 -4.05 12.86
CA GLU A 83 -14.19 -5.35 12.90
C GLU A 83 -13.27 -6.54 12.62
N THR A 84 -12.20 -6.38 11.84
CA THR A 84 -11.33 -7.52 11.45
C THR A 84 -10.30 -7.91 12.50
N GLY A 85 -9.99 -7.02 13.45
CA GLY A 85 -8.97 -7.22 14.49
C GLY A 85 -7.53 -7.12 14.00
N VAL A 86 -7.28 -6.87 12.71
CA VAL A 86 -5.91 -6.79 12.16
C VAL A 86 -5.11 -5.61 12.70
N ALA A 87 -5.77 -4.58 13.20
CA ALA A 87 -5.13 -3.42 13.82
C ALA A 87 -4.63 -3.67 15.26
N HIS A 88 -4.95 -4.83 15.87
CA HIS A 88 -4.60 -5.12 17.27
C HIS A 88 -3.17 -5.62 17.47
N VAL A 89 -2.52 -6.10 16.41
CA VAL A 89 -1.14 -6.61 16.45
C VAL A 89 -0.32 -5.81 15.45
N ALA A 90 0.79 -5.23 15.90
CA ALA A 90 1.73 -4.59 15.01
C ALA A 90 2.45 -5.66 14.18
N ASP A 91 2.47 -5.47 12.86
CA ASP A 91 3.07 -6.39 11.87
C ASP A 91 2.62 -7.86 12.05
N PRO A 92 1.33 -8.17 11.85
CA PRO A 92 0.81 -9.51 12.05
C PRO A 92 1.31 -10.53 11.02
N LEU A 93 1.99 -10.08 9.96
CA LEU A 93 2.59 -10.94 8.94
C LEU A 93 4.05 -11.28 9.24
N GLY A 94 4.67 -10.59 10.20
CA GLY A 94 6.05 -10.84 10.64
C GLY A 94 6.26 -12.31 11.04
N GLY A 95 7.32 -12.91 10.50
CA GLY A 95 7.65 -14.32 10.69
C GLY A 95 6.98 -15.28 9.70
N SER A 96 6.10 -14.79 8.82
CA SER A 96 5.59 -15.60 7.70
C SER A 96 6.71 -15.89 6.70
N TRP A 97 7.15 -17.16 6.61
CA TRP A 97 8.24 -17.57 5.71
C TRP A 97 8.09 -17.02 4.28
N PHE A 98 6.87 -17.03 3.74
CA PHE A 98 6.61 -16.52 2.39
C PHE A 98 6.74 -15.01 2.29
N VAL A 99 6.19 -14.25 3.26
CA VAL A 99 6.22 -12.78 3.22
C VAL A 99 7.63 -12.27 3.49
N GLU A 100 8.37 -12.89 4.41
CA GLU A 100 9.78 -12.57 4.67
C GLU A 100 10.63 -12.81 3.42
N SER A 101 10.51 -14.00 2.79
CA SER A 101 11.23 -14.30 1.55
C SER A 101 10.89 -13.34 0.41
N LEU A 102 9.64 -12.92 0.29
CA LEU A 102 9.21 -11.97 -0.73
C LEU A 102 9.72 -10.55 -0.43
N THR A 103 9.81 -10.18 0.85
CA THR A 103 10.38 -8.90 1.29
C THR A 103 11.86 -8.80 0.93
N ASP A 104 12.64 -9.85 1.23
CA ASP A 104 14.06 -9.93 0.87
C ASP A 104 14.28 -9.84 -0.65
N GLU A 105 13.44 -10.55 -1.43
CA GLU A 105 13.52 -10.50 -2.89
C GLU A 105 13.24 -9.10 -3.44
N LEU A 106 12.19 -8.44 -2.94
CA LEU A 106 11.83 -7.08 -3.36
C LEU A 106 12.90 -6.06 -2.98
N GLU A 107 13.52 -6.19 -1.79
CA GLU A 107 14.65 -5.34 -1.38
C GLU A 107 15.82 -5.49 -2.37
N ALA A 108 16.25 -6.71 -2.66
CA ALA A 108 17.35 -6.98 -3.58
C ALA A 108 17.08 -6.44 -4.99
N GLN A 109 15.85 -6.59 -5.50
CA GLN A 109 15.45 -6.04 -6.79
C GLN A 109 15.49 -4.49 -6.80
N ALA A 110 14.99 -3.86 -5.73
CA ALA A 110 15.01 -2.41 -5.59
C ALA A 110 16.44 -1.86 -5.53
N GLU A 111 17.33 -2.50 -4.77
CA GLU A 111 18.75 -2.14 -4.71
C GLU A 111 19.44 -2.28 -6.07
N GLY A 112 19.15 -3.35 -6.80
CA GLY A 112 19.64 -3.55 -8.17
C GLY A 112 19.22 -2.42 -9.11
N MET A 113 17.95 -1.99 -9.03
CA MET A 113 17.42 -0.87 -9.80
C MET A 113 18.12 0.46 -9.43
N LEU A 114 18.30 0.74 -8.14
CA LEU A 114 18.98 1.94 -7.67
C LEU A 114 20.45 2.00 -8.11
N SER A 115 21.13 0.85 -8.11
CA SER A 115 22.50 0.72 -8.61
C SER A 115 22.57 1.02 -10.11
N HIS A 116 21.68 0.41 -10.89
CA HIS A 116 21.59 0.65 -12.34
C HIS A 116 21.38 2.14 -12.66
N ILE A 117 20.42 2.80 -11.99
CA ILE A 117 20.15 4.24 -12.15
C ILE A 117 21.38 5.08 -11.78
N THR A 118 22.07 4.73 -10.69
CA THR A 118 23.27 5.46 -10.25
C THR A 118 24.39 5.38 -11.29
N VAL A 119 24.63 4.20 -11.86
CA VAL A 119 25.62 4.02 -12.92
C VAL A 119 25.23 4.80 -14.17
N ALA A 120 23.97 4.71 -14.60
CA ALA A 120 23.48 5.43 -15.78
C ALA A 120 23.62 6.96 -15.65
N GLY A 121 23.44 7.50 -14.44
CA GLY A 121 23.57 8.93 -14.15
C GLY A 121 25.00 9.42 -13.88
N SER A 122 25.98 8.54 -13.70
CA SER A 122 27.34 8.91 -13.27
C SER A 122 28.20 9.63 -14.31
N GLY A 123 27.71 9.77 -15.55
CA GLY A 123 28.37 10.51 -16.63
C GLY A 123 27.67 11.82 -17.03
N SER A 124 26.67 12.28 -16.26
CA SER A 124 25.95 13.55 -16.47
C SER A 124 26.52 14.69 -15.64
#